data_AF-A0A4R1NKS3-F1
#
_entry.id   AF-A0A4R1NKS3-F1
#
_cell.length_a   1.000
_cell.length_b   1.000
_cell.length_c   1.000
_cell.angle_alpha   90.00
_cell.angle_beta   90.00
_cell.angle_gamma   90.00
#
_symmetry.space_group_name_H-M   'P 1'
#
loop_
_entity.id
_entity.type
_entity.pdbx_description
1 polymer ?
#
loop_
_entity_poly.entity_id
_entity_poly.type
_entity_poly.pdbx_seq_one_letter_code
_entity_poly.pdbx_strand_id
1 'polypeptide(L)'
;MTFQVRDRPPPVDTDKLFGEHAADLARCPKLKADIRDRAAYLYITGELPSHLQDRAKGILKQISRPYSRPTSFDGLHGSRLIHDDAVRHLGLHKHKMVIAVREKVKQGYKIELTRENSNRSGFGKIFMYKWQPYPTHRVKITVTASGAIGDGWDL
;
A
#
# COMPACT_ATOMS: atom_id res chain seq x y z
N MET A 1 -25.31 -5.36 -35.54
CA MET A 1 -25.17 -5.85 -34.15
C MET A 1 -23.69 -5.97 -33.85
N THR A 2 -23.13 -5.06 -33.06
CA THR A 2 -21.70 -5.06 -32.71
C THR A 2 -21.55 -5.83 -31.40
N PHE A 3 -20.95 -7.02 -31.46
CA PHE A 3 -20.64 -7.80 -30.25
C PHE A 3 -19.54 -7.07 -29.48
N GLN A 4 -19.89 -6.43 -28.36
CA GLN A 4 -18.88 -5.99 -27.40
C GLN A 4 -18.31 -7.23 -26.73
N VAL A 5 -17.19 -7.72 -27.27
CA VAL A 5 -16.32 -8.66 -26.55
C VAL A 5 -15.85 -7.90 -25.31
N ARG A 6 -16.42 -8.24 -24.15
CA ARG A 6 -15.93 -7.76 -22.87
C ARG A 6 -14.52 -8.32 -22.72
N ASP A 7 -13.49 -7.49 -22.94
CA ASP A 7 -12.10 -7.77 -22.58
C ASP A 7 -12.03 -8.03 -21.07
N ARG A 8 -12.32 -9.26 -20.67
CA ARG A 8 -12.04 -9.71 -19.32
C ARG A 8 -10.53 -9.86 -19.23
N PRO A 9 -9.90 -9.17 -18.26
CA PRO A 9 -8.49 -9.40 -18.00
C PRO A 9 -8.24 -10.90 -17.81
N PRO A 10 -7.15 -11.46 -18.37
CA PRO A 10 -6.86 -12.88 -18.24
C PRO A 10 -6.81 -13.27 -16.75
N PRO A 11 -7.27 -14.48 -16.39
CA PRO A 11 -7.21 -14.94 -15.01
C PRO A 11 -5.78 -14.85 -14.48
N VAL A 12 -5.62 -14.37 -13.25
CA VAL A 12 -4.31 -14.29 -12.59
C VAL A 12 -3.95 -15.68 -12.10
N ASP A 13 -2.84 -16.21 -12.58
CA ASP A 13 -2.25 -17.45 -12.06
C ASP A 13 -1.71 -17.19 -10.65
N THR A 14 -2.47 -17.66 -9.64
CA THR A 14 -2.14 -17.45 -8.23
C THR A 14 -0.92 -18.22 -7.80
N ASP A 15 -0.67 -19.39 -8.38
CA ASP A 15 0.47 -20.24 -8.03
C ASP A 15 1.76 -19.61 -8.54
N LYS A 16 1.72 -19.05 -9.75
CA LYS A 16 2.84 -18.24 -10.27
C LYS A 16 3.07 -16.96 -9.47
N LEU A 17 1.99 -16.31 -9.01
CA LEU A 17 2.07 -15.02 -8.33
C LEU A 17 2.55 -15.13 -6.88
N PHE A 18 2.06 -16.12 -6.13
CA PHE A 18 2.32 -16.28 -4.69
C PHE A 18 3.20 -17.47 -4.35
N GLY A 19 3.53 -18.33 -5.33
CA GLY A 19 4.39 -19.49 -5.14
C GLY A 19 3.83 -20.46 -4.11
N GLU A 20 4.70 -20.93 -3.21
CA GLU A 20 4.36 -21.82 -2.11
C GLU A 20 3.27 -21.28 -1.16
N HIS A 21 3.01 -19.97 -1.16
CA HIS A 21 2.00 -19.36 -0.30
C HIS A 21 0.60 -19.30 -0.93
N ALA A 22 0.44 -19.70 -2.20
CA ALA A 22 -0.83 -19.61 -2.91
C ALA A 22 -1.94 -20.43 -2.23
N ALA A 23 -1.64 -21.67 -1.84
CA ALA A 23 -2.59 -22.55 -1.15
C ALA A 23 -3.04 -21.97 0.20
N ASP A 24 -2.14 -21.34 0.94
CA ASP A 24 -2.43 -20.73 2.24
C ASP A 24 -3.34 -19.51 2.11
N LEU A 25 -3.09 -18.66 1.11
CA LEU A 25 -3.91 -17.50 0.81
C LEU A 25 -5.31 -17.88 0.32
N ALA A 26 -5.43 -19.01 -0.38
CA ALA A 26 -6.72 -19.56 -0.79
C ALA A 26 -7.51 -20.12 0.41
N ARG A 27 -6.83 -20.79 1.35
CA ARG A 27 -7.46 -21.45 2.52
C ARG A 27 -7.75 -20.53 3.69
N CYS A 28 -6.99 -19.43 3.85
CA CYS A 28 -7.08 -18.56 5.02
C CYS A 28 -7.48 -17.11 4.63
N PRO A 29 -8.78 -16.77 4.68
CA PRO A 29 -9.26 -15.42 4.37
C PRO A 29 -8.64 -14.33 5.25
N LYS A 30 -8.35 -14.63 6.52
CA LYS A 30 -7.70 -13.69 7.45
C LYS A 30 -6.28 -13.36 7.00
N LEU A 31 -5.50 -14.36 6.59
CA LEU A 31 -4.16 -14.14 6.04
C LEU A 31 -4.23 -13.32 4.74
N LYS A 32 -5.19 -13.63 3.86
CA LYS A 32 -5.40 -12.87 2.62
C LYS A 32 -5.73 -11.40 2.89
N ALA A 33 -6.58 -11.11 3.88
CA ALA A 33 -6.90 -9.74 4.28
C ALA A 33 -5.68 -9.02 4.88
N ASP A 34 -4.94 -9.67 5.77
CA ASP A 34 -3.72 -9.11 6.36
C ASP A 34 -2.63 -8.82 5.31
N ILE A 35 -2.42 -9.73 4.35
CA ILE A 35 -1.53 -9.52 3.21
C ILE A 35 -2.02 -8.39 2.31
N ARG A 36 -3.34 -8.27 2.10
CA ARG A 36 -3.92 -7.16 1.33
C ARG A 36 -3.62 -5.81 1.98
N ASP A 37 -3.78 -5.68 3.28
CA ASP A 37 -3.52 -4.43 4.01
C ASP A 37 -2.03 -4.08 3.99
N ARG A 38 -1.15 -5.07 4.18
CA ARG A 38 0.31 -4.87 4.10
C ARG A 38 0.77 -4.55 2.68
N ALA A 39 0.18 -5.19 1.67
CA ALA A 39 0.44 -4.88 0.27
C ALA A 39 -0.08 -3.49 -0.10
N ALA A 40 -1.19 -3.03 0.49
CA ALA A 40 -1.66 -1.67 0.33
C ALA A 40 -0.65 -0.65 0.90
N TYR A 41 -0.08 -0.91 2.08
CA TYR A 41 1.01 -0.09 2.61
C TYR A 41 2.20 -0.04 1.64
N LEU A 42 2.73 -1.21 1.24
CA LEU A 42 3.86 -1.31 0.31
C LEU A 42 3.56 -0.62 -1.03
N TYR A 43 2.33 -0.71 -1.52
CA TYR A 43 1.93 -0.06 -2.77
C TYR A 43 1.93 1.47 -2.67
N ILE A 44 1.59 2.01 -1.50
CA ILE A 44 1.54 3.45 -1.23
C ILE A 44 2.93 4.02 -0.99
N THR A 45 3.74 3.34 -0.18
CA THR A 45 5.02 3.85 0.33
C THR A 45 6.22 3.36 -0.48
N GLY A 46 6.08 2.25 -1.21
CA GLY A 46 7.20 1.56 -1.83
C GLY A 46 8.14 0.89 -0.84
N GLU A 47 7.75 0.75 0.43
CA GLU A 47 8.55 0.14 1.50
C GLU A 47 7.86 -1.02 2.19
N LEU A 48 8.66 -1.99 2.63
CA LEU A 48 8.17 -3.09 3.45
C LEU A 48 7.93 -2.57 4.88
N PRO A 49 6.77 -2.88 5.50
CA PRO A 49 6.58 -2.60 6.92
C PRO A 49 7.69 -3.22 7.78
N SER A 50 8.08 -2.56 8.88
CA SER A 50 9.24 -2.99 9.68
C SER A 50 8.94 -4.18 10.60
N HIS A 51 7.68 -4.36 11.02
CA HIS A 51 7.23 -5.42 11.97
C HIS A 51 6.53 -6.60 11.28
N LEU A 52 7.01 -6.98 10.10
CA LEU A 52 6.47 -8.15 9.43
C LEU A 52 6.96 -9.42 10.11
N GLN A 53 6.04 -10.35 10.37
CA GLN A 53 6.42 -11.75 10.53
C GLN A 53 7.08 -12.23 9.23
N ASP A 54 8.06 -13.13 9.33
CA ASP A 54 8.87 -13.56 8.19
C ASP A 54 8.03 -14.10 7.04
N ARG A 55 6.94 -14.81 7.34
CA ARG A 55 5.98 -15.31 6.36
C ARG A 55 5.34 -14.19 5.53
N ALA A 56 4.83 -13.15 6.18
CA ALA A 56 4.22 -12.02 5.48
C ALA A 56 5.28 -11.25 4.66
N LYS A 57 6.50 -11.14 5.18
CA LYS A 57 7.62 -10.54 4.46
C LYS A 57 8.01 -11.33 3.21
N GLY A 58 8.00 -12.67 3.28
CA GLY A 58 8.20 -13.57 2.15
C GLY A 58 7.18 -13.33 1.04
N ILE A 59 5.89 -13.34 1.39
CA ILE A 59 4.79 -13.07 0.45
C ILE A 59 4.93 -11.70 -0.21
N LEU A 60 5.19 -10.64 0.58
CA LEU A 60 5.35 -9.29 0.03
C LEU A 60 6.58 -9.17 -0.88
N LYS A 61 7.67 -9.87 -0.55
CA LYS A 61 8.85 -9.94 -1.42
C LYS A 61 8.57 -10.72 -2.71
N GLN A 62 7.74 -11.75 -2.68
CA GLN A 62 7.35 -12.52 -3.86
C GLN A 62 6.55 -11.66 -4.84
N ILE A 63 5.62 -10.83 -4.33
CA ILE A 63 4.75 -10.00 -5.17
C ILE A 63 5.35 -8.63 -5.52
N SER A 64 6.61 -8.37 -5.16
CA SER A 64 7.27 -7.09 -5.42
C SER A 64 8.72 -7.27 -5.82
N ARG A 65 9.26 -6.29 -6.54
CA ARG A 65 10.67 -6.27 -6.95
C ARG A 65 11.36 -4.99 -6.48
N PRO A 66 12.69 -5.02 -6.26
CA PRO A 66 13.47 -3.80 -6.11
C PRO A 66 13.27 -2.86 -7.31
N TYR A 67 13.28 -1.57 -7.05
CA TYR A 67 13.21 -0.52 -8.07
C TYR A 67 14.14 0.63 -7.69
N SER A 68 14.84 1.20 -8.68
CA SER A 68 15.92 2.15 -8.44
C SER A 68 15.45 3.59 -8.22
N ARG A 69 14.16 3.87 -8.42
CA ARG A 69 13.56 5.20 -8.24
C ARG A 69 12.49 5.15 -7.15
N PRO A 70 12.16 6.31 -6.55
CA PRO A 70 11.01 6.41 -5.65
C PRO A 70 9.75 5.81 -6.27
N THR A 71 9.09 4.95 -5.51
CA THR A 71 7.87 4.22 -5.88
C THR A 71 6.66 4.65 -5.06
N SER A 72 6.89 5.44 -4.00
CA SER A 72 5.81 6.03 -3.22
C SER A 72 4.92 6.92 -4.08
N PHE A 73 3.66 7.06 -3.69
CA PHE A 73 2.70 7.86 -4.46
C PHE A 73 3.07 9.34 -4.57
N ASP A 74 3.78 9.89 -3.59
CA ASP A 74 4.26 11.27 -3.59
C ASP A 74 5.60 11.47 -4.31
N GLY A 75 6.21 10.36 -4.79
CA GLY A 75 7.44 10.33 -5.59
C GLY A 75 8.72 10.59 -4.80
N LEU A 76 8.68 10.55 -3.46
CA LEU A 76 9.82 10.90 -2.61
C LEU A 76 10.57 9.71 -2.02
N HIS A 77 9.88 8.58 -1.83
CA HIS A 77 10.38 7.43 -1.09
C HIS A 77 10.10 6.10 -1.78
N GLY A 78 10.53 5.00 -1.15
CA GLY A 78 10.22 3.66 -1.59
C GLY A 78 11.20 3.08 -2.61
N SER A 79 11.57 1.83 -2.39
CA SER A 79 12.56 1.10 -3.20
C SER A 79 11.99 -0.18 -3.83
N ARG A 80 10.67 -0.39 -3.75
CA ARG A 80 10.01 -1.60 -4.23
C ARG A 80 8.73 -1.30 -4.99
N LEU A 81 8.54 -2.01 -6.09
CA LEU A 81 7.35 -1.94 -6.92
C LEU A 81 6.59 -3.28 -6.84
N ILE A 82 5.29 -3.22 -6.58
CA ILE A 82 4.40 -4.39 -6.62
C ILE A 82 4.08 -4.76 -8.07
N HIS A 83 4.03 -6.05 -8.38
CA HIS A 83 3.60 -6.54 -9.69
C HIS A 83 2.13 -6.19 -9.98
N ASP A 84 1.83 -5.75 -11.20
CA ASP A 84 0.48 -5.34 -11.60
C ASP A 84 -0.57 -6.45 -11.41
N ASP A 85 -0.18 -7.70 -11.63
CA ASP A 85 -1.03 -8.86 -11.36
C ASP A 85 -1.41 -8.98 -9.88
N ALA A 86 -0.48 -8.67 -8.97
CA ALA A 86 -0.75 -8.64 -7.54
C ALA A 86 -1.65 -7.45 -7.16
N VAL A 87 -1.39 -6.28 -7.74
CA VAL A 87 -2.23 -5.07 -7.56
C VAL A 87 -3.68 -5.37 -7.94
N ARG A 88 -3.89 -6.03 -9.08
CA ARG A 88 -5.19 -6.45 -9.58
C ARG A 88 -5.81 -7.55 -8.72
N HIS A 89 -5.07 -8.62 -8.42
CA HIS A 89 -5.57 -9.76 -7.66
C HIS A 89 -5.98 -9.38 -6.23
N LEU A 90 -5.17 -8.56 -5.54
CA LEU A 90 -5.46 -8.06 -4.20
C LEU A 90 -6.44 -6.87 -4.20
N GLY A 91 -6.83 -6.38 -5.39
CA GLY A 91 -7.75 -5.27 -5.53
C GLY A 91 -7.24 -4.01 -4.81
N LEU A 92 -5.94 -3.70 -4.94
CA LEU A 92 -5.30 -2.60 -4.22
C LEU A 92 -5.83 -1.24 -4.68
N HIS A 93 -6.19 -1.09 -5.95
CA HIS A 93 -6.85 0.13 -6.45
C HIS A 93 -8.19 0.43 -5.76
N LYS A 94 -8.84 -0.58 -5.19
CA LYS A 94 -10.12 -0.47 -4.46
C LYS A 94 -9.91 -0.43 -2.94
N HIS A 95 -8.66 -0.43 -2.47
CA HIS A 95 -8.37 -0.43 -1.04
C HIS A 95 -8.62 0.97 -0.47
N LYS A 96 -9.35 1.07 0.64
CA LYS A 96 -9.80 2.36 1.20
C LYS A 96 -8.62 3.28 1.54
N MET A 97 -7.57 2.74 2.18
CA MET A 97 -6.33 3.48 2.45
C MET A 97 -5.63 3.98 1.17
N VAL A 98 -5.57 3.17 0.11
CA VAL A 98 -4.93 3.53 -1.17
C VAL A 98 -5.68 4.69 -1.83
N ILE A 99 -7.01 4.62 -1.84
CA ILE A 99 -7.86 5.68 -2.38
C ILE A 99 -7.65 6.99 -1.59
N ALA A 100 -7.77 6.93 -0.26
CA ALA A 100 -7.64 8.10 0.60
C ALA A 100 -6.26 8.76 0.46
N VAL A 101 -5.17 7.99 0.47
CA VAL A 101 -3.81 8.53 0.31
C VAL A 101 -3.62 9.14 -1.07
N ARG A 102 -4.10 8.48 -2.13
CA ARG A 102 -4.02 9.00 -3.51
C ARG A 102 -4.71 10.36 -3.63
N GLU A 103 -5.88 10.53 -3.04
CA GLU A 103 -6.59 11.81 -3.04
C GLU A 103 -5.84 12.88 -2.23
N LYS A 104 -5.20 12.52 -1.12
CA LYS A 104 -4.39 13.45 -0.34
C LYS A 104 -3.10 13.86 -1.05
N VAL A 105 -2.43 12.96 -1.76
CA VAL A 105 -1.27 13.29 -2.59
C VAL A 105 -1.65 14.31 -3.68
N LYS A 106 -2.81 14.15 -4.34
CA LYS A 106 -3.33 15.15 -5.30
C LYS A 106 -3.57 16.52 -4.65
N GLN A 107 -3.95 16.54 -3.37
CA GLN A 107 -4.13 17.77 -2.58
C GLN A 107 -2.78 18.40 -2.12
N GLY A 108 -1.64 17.82 -2.51
CA GLY A 108 -0.31 18.31 -2.16
C GLY A 108 0.23 17.78 -0.84
N TYR A 109 -0.40 16.75 -0.25
CA TYR A 109 0.20 16.05 0.90
C TYR A 109 1.36 15.16 0.46
N LYS A 110 2.36 15.04 1.32
CA LYS A 110 3.53 14.16 1.21
C LYS A 110 3.45 13.07 2.27
N ILE A 111 4.07 11.93 2.01
CA ILE A 111 4.09 10.75 2.87
C ILE A 111 5.27 10.89 3.85
N GLU A 112 5.03 10.55 5.11
CA GLU A 112 6.06 10.45 6.15
C GLU A 112 6.19 8.99 6.59
N LEU A 113 7.38 8.39 6.43
CA LEU A 113 7.59 6.96 6.68
C LEU A 113 7.83 6.61 8.15
N THR A 114 8.38 7.55 8.91
CA THR A 114 8.81 7.36 10.31
C THR A 114 8.26 8.46 11.21
N ARG A 115 7.97 8.08 12.46
CA ARG A 115 7.74 9.05 13.55
C ARG A 115 9.08 9.44 14.14
N GLU A 116 9.21 10.67 14.61
CA GLU A 116 10.40 11.16 15.33
C GLU A 116 10.74 10.32 16.59
N ASN A 117 9.81 9.53 17.15
CA ASN A 117 10.00 8.77 18.39
C ASN A 117 9.68 7.26 18.30
N SER A 118 9.56 6.68 17.10
CA SER A 118 9.34 5.23 16.98
C SER A 118 9.92 4.67 15.68
N ASN A 119 10.89 3.76 15.81
CA ASN A 119 11.46 2.97 14.70
C ASN A 119 10.48 1.93 14.14
N ARG A 120 9.19 2.02 14.48
CA ARG A 120 8.16 1.04 14.15
C ARG A 120 7.19 1.56 13.09
N SER A 121 7.40 1.19 11.84
CA SER A 121 6.48 1.47 10.72
C SER A 121 5.42 0.37 10.65
N GLY A 122 4.31 0.59 11.36
CA GLY A 122 3.12 -0.25 11.26
C GLY A 122 2.43 -0.07 9.90
N PHE A 123 1.83 -1.14 9.36
CA PHE A 123 1.18 -1.11 8.04
C PHE A 123 -0.26 -0.59 8.07
N GLY A 124 -0.86 -0.47 9.26
CA GLY A 124 -2.26 -0.06 9.42
C GLY A 124 -2.50 1.45 9.30
N LYS A 125 -1.42 2.26 9.17
CA LYS A 125 -1.48 3.73 9.15
C LYS A 125 -0.45 4.27 8.16
N ILE A 126 -0.82 5.36 7.48
CA ILE A 126 0.05 6.19 6.64
C ILE A 126 0.04 7.58 7.24
N PHE A 127 1.21 8.08 7.61
CA PHE A 127 1.36 9.45 8.07
C PHE A 127 1.60 10.34 6.87
N MET A 128 0.91 11.48 6.82
CA MET A 128 1.07 12.44 5.75
C MET A 128 1.17 13.85 6.30
N TYR A 129 1.78 14.73 5.53
CA TYR A 129 1.88 16.14 5.88
C TYR A 129 1.73 17.05 4.67
N LYS A 130 1.37 18.31 4.91
CA LYS A 130 1.37 19.38 3.92
C LYS A 130 1.92 20.66 4.54
N TRP A 131 2.79 21.36 3.82
CA TRP A 131 3.26 22.69 4.21
C TRP A 131 2.19 23.74 3.91
N GLN A 132 1.89 24.57 4.90
CA GLN A 132 1.07 25.78 4.69
C GLN A 132 1.96 27.03 4.72
N PRO A 133 1.69 28.03 3.87
CA PRO A 133 2.58 29.18 3.69
C PRO A 133 2.47 30.26 4.78
N TYR A 134 1.38 30.35 5.56
CA TYR A 134 1.27 31.37 6.61
C TYR A 134 0.22 31.04 7.70
N PRO A 135 0.60 31.06 9.00
CA PRO A 135 1.98 30.94 9.48
C PRO A 135 2.60 29.64 8.92
N THR A 136 3.91 29.60 8.66
CA THR A 136 4.53 28.38 8.13
C THR A 136 4.40 27.26 9.13
N HIS A 137 3.49 26.32 8.87
CA HIS A 137 3.27 25.17 9.73
C HIS A 137 2.98 23.93 8.89
N ARG A 138 3.24 22.79 9.51
CA ARG A 138 3.01 21.48 8.91
C ARG A 138 1.66 20.96 9.37
N VAL A 139 0.70 20.88 8.46
CA VAL A 139 -0.55 20.15 8.73
C VAL A 139 -0.25 18.67 8.61
N LYS A 140 -0.46 17.93 9.70
CA LYS A 140 -0.22 16.49 9.79
C LYS A 140 -1.56 15.78 9.79
N ILE A 141 -1.66 14.69 9.05
CA ILE A 141 -2.82 13.79 9.07
C ILE A 141 -2.34 12.35 9.13
N THR A 142 -3.23 11.47 9.59
CA THR A 142 -3.04 10.03 9.56
C THR A 142 -4.17 9.38 8.77
N VAL A 143 -3.83 8.51 7.83
CA VAL A 143 -4.79 7.69 7.09
C VAL A 143 -4.68 6.26 7.56
N THR A 144 -5.77 5.66 8.01
CA THR A 144 -5.79 4.26 8.49
C THR A 144 -6.06 3.26 7.36
N ALA A 145 -5.87 1.96 7.61
CA ALA A 145 -6.22 0.88 6.69
C ALA A 145 -7.69 0.94 6.21
N SER A 146 -8.60 1.38 7.09
CA SER A 146 -10.02 1.57 6.75
C SER A 146 -10.30 2.82 5.90
N GLY A 147 -9.27 3.64 5.63
CA GLY A 147 -9.38 4.92 4.93
C GLY A 147 -9.87 6.07 5.78
N ALA A 148 -10.04 5.87 7.10
CA ALA A 148 -10.37 6.97 8.01
C ALA A 148 -9.18 7.93 8.11
N ILE A 149 -9.49 9.22 8.20
CA ILE A 149 -8.52 10.30 8.29
C ILE A 149 -8.67 10.93 9.67
N GLY A 150 -7.56 11.05 10.40
CA GLY A 150 -7.51 11.80 11.65
C GLY A 150 -6.47 12.91 11.56
N ASP A 151 -6.70 13.95 12.35
CA ASP A 151 -5.79 15.07 12.47
C ASP A 151 -4.60 14.69 13.36
N GLY A 152 -3.43 15.24 13.00
CA GLY A 152 -2.20 14.91 13.70
C GLY A 152 -1.77 13.47 13.49
N TRP A 153 -1.04 12.95 14.46
CA TRP A 153 -0.53 11.58 14.46
C TRP A 153 -1.23 10.69 15.49
N ASP A 154 -2.20 11.22 16.22
CA ASP A 154 -2.86 10.56 17.34
C ASP A 154 -4.18 9.93 16.88
N LEU A 155 -4.05 8.85 16.12
CA LEU A 155 -5.07 7.82 15.94
C LEU A 155 -4.52 6.49 16.43
#